data_AF-A0A4V2MU29-F1
#
_entry.id   AF-A0A4V2MU29-F1
#
_cell.length_a   1.000
_cell.length_b   1.000
_cell.length_c   1.000
_cell.angle_alpha   90.00
_cell.angle_beta   90.00
_cell.angle_gamma   90.00
#
_symmetry.space_group_name_H-M   'P 1'
#
loop_
_entity.id
_entity.type
_entity.pdbx_description
1 polymer ?
#
loop_
_entity_poly.entity_id
_entity_poly.type
_entity_poly.pdbx_seq_one_letter_code
_entity_poly.pdbx_strand_id
1 'polypeptide(L)'
;MKNLRNQIVKVSAFLSAVVLCACAVTFSQVAYAQKISDDEYVTIVNDLRRSFGYMYSFDDLDSQIRQVTKETGRPKLSVAQEALTLSRKYETGNVGSDTDREQNSSKHNDLDIAHNPGDVFVSEGNNTFGWNHGHAGIFVRRETIIEAVDRDHNAHEVSRKKSVACGRAHLQSVRTSQANRDKAVRRARSYIGRGYNTDVIHTNRNDWGELNCSQLVWAAYMYGAAIDLAPKDNFVFPYSIRDSYLTTTYRTINV
;
A
#
# COMPACT_ATOMS: atom_id res chain seq x y z
N MET A 1 -11.92 59.50 -48.54
CA MET A 1 -10.91 58.92 -47.62
C MET A 1 -11.34 58.75 -46.16
N LYS A 2 -12.45 59.34 -45.66
CA LYS A 2 -12.88 59.16 -44.26
C LYS A 2 -13.57 57.81 -43.92
N ASN A 3 -14.05 57.04 -44.92
CA ASN A 3 -14.80 55.80 -44.67
C ASN A 3 -13.96 54.51 -44.50
N LEU A 4 -12.72 54.46 -45.00
CA LEU A 4 -11.89 53.24 -44.89
C LEU A 4 -11.25 53.09 -43.51
N ARG A 5 -10.89 54.21 -42.84
CA ARG A 5 -10.24 54.21 -41.52
C ARG A 5 -11.16 53.69 -40.40
N ASN A 6 -12.47 53.90 -40.49
CA ASN A 6 -13.44 53.45 -39.50
C ASN A 6 -13.78 51.94 -39.60
N GLN A 7 -13.58 51.30 -40.76
CA GLN A 7 -13.80 49.85 -40.87
C GLN A 7 -12.61 49.04 -40.36
N ILE A 8 -11.38 49.51 -40.58
CA ILE A 8 -10.16 48.81 -40.11
C ILE A 8 -10.10 48.76 -38.57
N VAL A 9 -10.46 49.85 -37.87
CA VAL A 9 -10.47 49.90 -36.39
C VAL A 9 -11.52 48.96 -35.79
N LYS A 10 -12.67 48.77 -36.46
CA LYS A 10 -13.74 47.88 -36.00
C LYS A 10 -13.38 46.39 -36.15
N VAL A 11 -12.64 46.02 -37.21
CA VAL A 11 -12.19 44.64 -37.42
C VAL A 11 -11.07 44.26 -36.44
N SER A 12 -10.15 45.18 -36.10
CA SER A 12 -9.12 44.95 -35.07
C SER A 12 -9.67 44.85 -33.65
N ALA A 13 -10.74 45.60 -33.33
CA ALA A 13 -11.42 45.47 -32.04
C ALA A 13 -12.19 44.15 -31.91
N PHE A 14 -12.78 43.65 -33.00
CA PHE A 14 -13.48 42.36 -33.03
C PHE A 14 -12.50 41.17 -32.94
N LEU A 15 -11.36 41.20 -33.62
CA LEU A 15 -10.36 40.14 -33.50
C LEU A 15 -9.74 40.08 -32.09
N SER A 16 -9.50 41.23 -31.46
CA SER A 16 -8.98 41.29 -30.09
C SER A 16 -9.99 40.76 -29.07
N ALA A 17 -11.28 41.06 -29.23
CA ALA A 17 -12.35 40.55 -28.37
C ALA A 17 -12.58 39.04 -28.54
N VAL A 18 -12.46 38.49 -29.75
CA VAL A 18 -12.60 37.05 -30.00
C VAL A 18 -11.42 36.26 -29.43
N VAL A 19 -10.20 36.77 -29.51
CA VAL A 19 -9.01 36.13 -28.87
C VAL A 19 -9.08 36.22 -27.35
N LEU A 20 -9.52 37.35 -26.77
CA LEU A 20 -9.72 37.49 -25.32
C LEU A 20 -10.84 36.58 -24.78
N CYS A 21 -11.96 36.44 -25.51
CA CYS A 21 -13.02 35.49 -25.15
C CYS A 21 -12.56 34.04 -25.28
N ALA A 22 -11.84 33.67 -26.35
CA ALA A 22 -11.32 32.32 -26.51
C ALA A 22 -10.32 31.95 -25.39
N CYS A 23 -9.39 32.85 -25.06
CA CYS A 23 -8.50 32.67 -23.92
C CYS A 23 -9.27 32.58 -22.60
N ALA A 24 -10.19 33.52 -22.30
CA ALA A 24 -10.95 33.51 -21.05
C ALA A 24 -11.80 32.23 -20.86
N VAL A 25 -12.39 31.70 -21.94
CA VAL A 25 -13.16 30.44 -21.90
C VAL A 25 -12.24 29.24 -21.67
N THR A 26 -11.07 29.18 -22.33
CA THR A 26 -10.10 28.10 -22.10
C THR A 26 -9.51 28.12 -20.67
N PHE A 27 -9.18 29.30 -20.14
CA PHE A 27 -8.72 29.45 -18.74
C PHE A 27 -9.78 29.03 -17.73
N SER A 28 -11.05 29.35 -17.99
CA SER A 28 -12.17 28.99 -17.09
C SER A 28 -12.42 27.48 -17.07
N GLN A 29 -12.32 26.81 -18.23
CA GLN A 29 -12.47 25.35 -18.31
C GLN A 29 -11.32 24.60 -17.64
N VAL A 30 -10.08 25.07 -17.81
CA VAL A 30 -8.90 24.48 -17.15
C VAL A 30 -8.97 24.65 -15.63
N ALA A 31 -9.36 25.84 -15.14
CA ALA A 31 -9.51 26.09 -13.71
C ALA A 31 -10.64 25.24 -13.10
N TYR A 32 -11.75 25.05 -13.81
CA TYR A 32 -12.86 24.21 -13.36
C TYR A 32 -12.48 22.72 -13.31
N ALA A 33 -11.79 22.21 -14.33
CA ALA A 33 -11.29 20.83 -14.35
C ALA A 33 -10.24 20.57 -13.25
N GLN A 34 -9.35 21.54 -13.01
CA GLN A 34 -8.39 21.47 -11.91
C GLN A 34 -9.09 21.43 -10.55
N LYS A 35 -10.10 22.28 -10.34
CA LYS A 35 -10.88 22.29 -9.11
C LYS A 35 -11.61 20.96 -8.86
N ILE A 36 -12.23 20.37 -9.89
CA ILE A 36 -12.84 19.04 -9.79
C ILE A 36 -11.80 18.00 -9.37
N SER A 37 -10.62 18.02 -10.00
CA SER A 37 -9.53 17.10 -9.65
C SER A 37 -9.05 17.30 -8.20
N ASP A 38 -9.04 18.52 -7.69
CA ASP A 38 -8.62 18.82 -6.32
C ASP A 38 -9.69 18.38 -5.30
N ASP A 39 -10.98 18.62 -5.58
CA ASP A 39 -12.10 18.16 -4.75
C ASP A 39 -12.18 16.62 -4.72
N GLU A 40 -11.97 15.95 -5.87
CA GLU A 40 -11.90 14.50 -5.97
C GLU A 40 -10.70 13.95 -5.20
N TYR A 41 -9.53 14.57 -5.33
CA TYR A 41 -8.33 14.18 -4.61
C TYR A 41 -8.54 14.22 -3.09
N VAL A 42 -9.11 15.31 -2.57
CA VAL A 42 -9.41 15.44 -1.14
C VAL A 42 -10.38 14.34 -0.68
N THR A 43 -11.38 14.03 -1.49
CA THR A 43 -12.35 12.96 -1.19
C THR A 43 -11.65 11.60 -1.11
N ILE A 44 -10.80 11.28 -2.08
CA ILE A 44 -10.08 10.00 -2.15
C ILE A 44 -9.08 9.85 -0.99
N VAL A 45 -8.36 10.91 -0.64
CA VAL A 45 -7.45 10.86 0.51
C VAL A 45 -8.22 10.68 1.82
N ASN A 46 -9.38 11.31 1.98
CA ASN A 46 -10.22 11.06 3.16
C ASN A 46 -10.78 9.64 3.22
N ASP A 47 -11.19 9.09 2.06
CA ASP A 47 -11.58 7.69 1.94
C ASP A 47 -10.43 6.74 2.29
N LEU A 48 -9.20 7.10 1.91
CA LEU A 48 -7.99 6.35 2.24
C LEU A 48 -7.65 6.42 3.74
N ARG A 49 -7.85 7.57 4.37
CA ARG A 49 -7.75 7.68 5.84
C ARG A 49 -8.74 6.75 6.52
N ARG A 50 -9.99 6.75 6.05
CA ARG A 50 -11.03 5.88 6.58
C ARG A 50 -10.67 4.42 6.39
N SER A 51 -10.14 4.05 5.22
CA SER A 51 -9.70 2.68 4.97
C SER A 51 -8.56 2.28 5.89
N PHE A 52 -7.66 3.21 6.21
CA PHE A 52 -6.62 3.07 7.23
C PHE A 52 -7.08 3.32 8.67
N GLY A 53 -8.38 3.22 8.98
CA GLY A 53 -8.89 3.38 10.35
C GLY A 53 -8.58 4.74 11.00
N TYR A 54 -8.26 5.75 10.19
CA TYR A 54 -7.75 7.07 10.62
C TYR A 54 -6.38 7.05 11.32
N MET A 55 -5.59 5.99 11.15
CA MET A 55 -4.21 5.93 11.65
C MET A 55 -3.31 7.02 11.05
N TYR A 56 -3.59 7.43 9.81
CA TYR A 56 -2.89 8.51 9.13
C TYR A 56 -3.73 9.77 9.08
N SER A 57 -3.10 10.91 9.33
CA SER A 57 -3.71 12.21 9.04
C SER A 57 -3.83 12.41 7.52
N PHE A 58 -4.61 13.42 7.13
CA PHE A 58 -4.66 13.83 5.73
C PHE A 58 -3.28 14.25 5.23
N ASP A 59 -2.56 15.02 6.04
CA ASP A 59 -1.25 15.56 5.68
C ASP A 59 -0.19 14.45 5.55
N ASP A 60 -0.26 13.40 6.37
CA ASP A 60 0.65 12.25 6.25
C ASP A 60 0.48 11.55 4.89
N LEU A 61 -0.76 11.23 4.52
CA LEU A 61 -1.05 10.57 3.24
C LEU A 61 -0.76 11.51 2.07
N ASP A 62 -1.11 12.79 2.19
CA ASP A 62 -0.81 13.82 1.19
C ASP A 62 0.68 13.91 0.91
N SER A 63 1.49 13.94 1.98
CA SER A 63 2.95 13.97 1.92
C SER A 63 3.52 12.74 1.20
N GLN A 64 3.09 11.53 1.58
CA GLN A 64 3.53 10.30 0.92
C GLN A 64 3.15 10.27 -0.56
N ILE A 65 1.91 10.67 -0.91
CA ILE A 65 1.44 10.74 -2.30
C ILE A 65 2.23 11.77 -3.12
N ARG A 66 2.54 12.94 -2.55
CA ARG A 66 3.38 13.96 -3.20
C ARG A 66 4.78 13.43 -3.46
N GLN A 67 5.34 12.66 -2.55
CA GLN A 67 6.67 12.13 -2.71
C GLN A 67 6.71 11.06 -3.83
N VAL A 68 5.73 10.17 -3.92
CA VAL A 68 5.57 9.27 -5.09
C VAL A 68 5.40 10.04 -6.39
N THR A 69 4.60 11.11 -6.37
CA THR A 69 4.41 12.00 -7.54
C THR A 69 5.73 12.61 -8.00
N LYS A 70 6.56 13.08 -7.06
CA LYS A 70 7.88 13.65 -7.34
C LYS A 70 8.84 12.63 -7.95
N GLU A 71 8.80 11.39 -7.49
CA GLU A 71 9.71 10.32 -7.94
C GLU A 71 9.29 9.70 -9.27
N THR A 72 7.98 9.61 -9.53
CA THR A 72 7.43 8.89 -10.69
C THR A 72 6.88 9.79 -11.79
N GLY A 73 6.65 11.07 -11.50
CA GLY A 73 5.93 12.00 -12.39
C GLY A 73 4.43 11.72 -12.51
N ARG A 74 3.89 10.73 -11.78
CA ARG A 74 2.46 10.38 -11.83
C ARG A 74 1.59 11.45 -11.14
N PRO A 75 0.41 11.79 -11.68
CA PRO A 75 -0.50 12.72 -11.02
C PRO A 75 -0.95 12.23 -9.63
N LYS A 76 -1.04 13.13 -8.66
CA LYS A 76 -1.46 12.82 -7.27
C LYS A 76 -2.78 12.06 -7.20
N LEU A 77 -3.78 12.46 -8.00
CA LEU A 77 -5.07 11.80 -8.06
C LEU A 77 -4.96 10.33 -8.46
N SER A 78 -4.14 10.01 -9.47
CA SER A 78 -3.90 8.63 -9.90
C SER A 78 -3.19 7.80 -8.82
N VAL A 79 -2.21 8.38 -8.14
CA VAL A 79 -1.51 7.72 -7.02
C VAL A 79 -2.48 7.43 -5.87
N ALA A 80 -3.32 8.40 -5.51
CA ALA A 80 -4.32 8.26 -4.45
C ALA A 80 -5.40 7.22 -4.80
N GLN A 81 -5.91 7.23 -6.04
CA GLN A 81 -6.88 6.25 -6.54
C GLN A 81 -6.34 4.82 -6.48
N GLU A 82 -5.08 4.62 -6.86
CA GLU A 82 -4.44 3.31 -6.78
C GLU A 82 -4.25 2.86 -5.33
N ALA A 83 -3.73 3.75 -4.46
CA ALA A 83 -3.56 3.46 -3.04
C ALA A 83 -4.89 3.07 -2.39
N LEU A 84 -5.97 3.80 -2.69
CA LEU A 84 -7.32 3.49 -2.22
C LEU A 84 -7.85 2.18 -2.78
N THR A 85 -7.64 1.90 -4.06
CA THR A 85 -8.06 0.64 -4.70
C THR A 85 -7.38 -0.55 -4.03
N LEU A 86 -6.07 -0.46 -3.83
CA LEU A 86 -5.30 -1.49 -3.14
C LEU A 86 -5.76 -1.61 -1.69
N SER A 87 -5.90 -0.51 -0.94
CA SER A 87 -6.39 -0.57 0.45
C SER A 87 -7.80 -1.18 0.56
N ARG A 88 -8.73 -0.84 -0.34
CA ARG A 88 -10.14 -1.29 -0.31
C ARG A 88 -10.35 -2.71 -0.80
N LYS A 89 -9.49 -3.22 -1.70
CA LYS A 89 -9.48 -4.65 -2.06
C LYS A 89 -9.43 -5.56 -0.82
N TYR A 90 -8.99 -5.01 0.30
CA TYR A 90 -8.75 -5.71 1.54
C TYR A 90 -9.70 -5.33 2.69
N GLU A 91 -10.58 -4.33 2.50
CA GLU A 91 -11.71 -4.07 3.43
C GLU A 91 -12.81 -5.14 3.32
N THR A 92 -12.91 -5.83 2.17
CA THR A 92 -14.03 -6.75 1.86
C THR A 92 -13.75 -8.23 2.16
N GLY A 93 -12.65 -8.54 2.87
CA GLY A 93 -12.41 -9.91 3.34
C GLY A 93 -13.40 -10.24 4.44
N ASN A 94 -14.53 -10.89 4.09
CA ASN A 94 -15.55 -11.50 4.96
C ASN A 94 -15.16 -11.50 6.45
N VAL A 95 -15.43 -10.38 7.13
CA VAL A 95 -15.42 -10.33 8.57
C VAL A 95 -16.70 -11.05 8.95
N GLY A 96 -16.58 -12.18 9.67
CA GLY A 96 -17.73 -12.72 10.39
C GLY A 96 -18.40 -11.60 11.19
N SER A 97 -19.68 -11.77 11.44
CA SER A 97 -20.54 -10.81 12.16
C SER A 97 -19.81 -10.14 13.34
N ASP A 98 -20.23 -8.94 13.73
CA ASP A 98 -19.64 -8.17 14.85
C ASP A 98 -19.44 -8.96 16.17
N THR A 99 -20.05 -10.14 16.29
CA THR A 99 -19.80 -11.14 17.34
C THR A 99 -18.40 -11.78 17.33
N ASP A 100 -17.70 -11.83 16.19
CA ASP A 100 -16.33 -12.36 16.08
C ASP A 100 -15.27 -11.29 16.42
N ARG A 101 -15.64 -10.00 16.36
CA ARG A 101 -14.77 -8.87 16.69
C ARG A 101 -14.48 -8.75 18.18
N GLU A 102 -15.41 -9.16 19.05
CA GLU A 102 -15.26 -9.07 20.51
C GLU A 102 -14.57 -10.29 21.14
N GLN A 103 -14.47 -11.43 20.45
CA GLN A 103 -13.97 -12.66 21.08
C GLN A 103 -12.46 -12.93 20.91
N ASN A 104 -11.74 -12.17 20.08
CA ASN A 104 -10.36 -12.50 19.73
C ASN A 104 -9.28 -11.55 20.32
N SER A 105 -9.65 -10.64 21.22
CA SER A 105 -8.72 -9.64 21.77
C SER A 105 -7.81 -10.14 22.91
N SER A 106 -7.59 -11.45 23.08
CA SER A 106 -6.71 -11.96 24.16
C SER A 106 -6.06 -13.34 23.96
N LYS A 107 -6.27 -14.02 22.82
CA LYS A 107 -5.58 -15.29 22.53
C LYS A 107 -4.79 -15.15 21.24
N HIS A 108 -3.47 -15.01 21.37
CA HIS A 108 -2.56 -15.36 20.28
C HIS A 108 -2.73 -16.87 20.04
N ASN A 109 -3.53 -17.30 19.06
CA ASN A 109 -3.45 -18.71 18.70
C ASN A 109 -2.22 -18.93 17.81
N ASP A 110 -1.54 -20.05 18.05
CA ASP A 110 -0.29 -20.37 17.38
C ASP A 110 -0.50 -20.46 15.86
N LEU A 111 0.35 -19.76 15.07
CA LEU A 111 0.50 -20.13 13.66
C LEU A 111 0.95 -21.59 13.57
N ASP A 112 0.50 -22.32 12.56
CA ASP A 112 0.92 -23.71 12.36
C ASP A 112 2.38 -23.83 11.89
N ILE A 113 2.92 -25.04 11.90
CA ILE A 113 4.26 -25.34 11.41
C ILE A 113 4.29 -25.15 9.89
N ALA A 114 5.22 -24.33 9.40
CA ALA A 114 5.42 -24.15 7.96
C ALA A 114 5.96 -25.42 7.28
N HIS A 115 5.68 -25.60 5.99
CA HIS A 115 6.22 -26.72 5.24
C HIS A 115 7.72 -26.56 5.03
N ASN A 116 8.19 -25.34 4.70
CA ASN A 116 9.57 -25.06 4.39
C ASN A 116 10.02 -23.70 4.97
N PRO A 117 11.32 -23.54 5.30
CA PRO A 117 11.91 -22.21 5.40
C PRO A 117 11.68 -21.42 4.09
N GLY A 118 11.32 -20.16 4.23
CA GLY A 118 10.92 -19.23 3.19
C GLY A 118 9.42 -19.22 2.91
N ASP A 119 8.63 -20.16 3.41
CA ASP A 119 7.17 -20.00 3.40
C ASP A 119 6.79 -18.71 4.15
N VAL A 120 5.65 -18.12 3.78
CA VAL A 120 5.17 -16.84 4.34
C VAL A 120 3.81 -17.05 4.99
N PHE A 121 3.43 -16.18 5.91
CA PHE A 121 2.04 -16.07 6.31
C PHE A 121 1.51 -14.66 6.03
N VAL A 122 0.20 -14.60 5.80
CA VAL A 122 -0.58 -13.36 5.80
C VAL A 122 -1.81 -13.58 6.67
N SER A 123 -1.99 -12.77 7.70
CA SER A 123 -3.19 -12.77 8.55
C SER A 123 -4.12 -11.62 8.22
N GLU A 124 -5.40 -11.74 8.60
CA GLU A 124 -6.49 -10.82 8.21
C GLU A 124 -7.20 -10.15 9.39
N GLY A 125 -6.77 -10.36 10.64
CA GLY A 125 -7.43 -9.80 11.83
C GLY A 125 -6.59 -8.77 12.56
N ASN A 126 -5.38 -8.50 12.06
CA ASN A 126 -4.50 -7.50 12.65
C ASN A 126 -5.11 -6.12 12.46
N ASN A 127 -5.48 -5.53 13.60
CA ASN A 127 -6.11 -4.24 13.69
C ASN A 127 -5.15 -3.24 14.35
N THR A 128 -4.78 -2.19 13.63
CA THR A 128 -4.05 -1.05 14.20
C THR A 128 -4.97 0.16 14.11
N PHE A 129 -5.42 0.67 15.28
CA PHE A 129 -6.31 1.84 15.39
C PHE A 129 -7.62 1.77 14.56
N GLY A 130 -8.24 0.60 14.43
CA GLY A 130 -9.49 0.41 13.66
C GLY A 130 -9.27 -0.03 12.21
N TRP A 131 -8.03 -0.07 11.72
CA TRP A 131 -7.68 -0.55 10.39
C TRP A 131 -7.39 -2.04 10.39
N ASN A 132 -8.20 -2.83 9.68
CA ASN A 132 -7.86 -4.21 9.39
C ASN A 132 -6.98 -4.30 8.14
N HIS A 133 -5.68 -4.48 8.33
CA HIS A 133 -4.70 -4.47 7.23
C HIS A 133 -3.94 -5.76 7.04
N GLY A 134 -4.21 -6.68 7.94
CA GLY A 134 -3.49 -7.91 8.03
C GLY A 134 -2.08 -7.73 8.57
N HIS A 135 -1.38 -8.84 8.70
CA HIS A 135 0.03 -8.86 9.08
C HIS A 135 0.73 -9.91 8.24
N ALA A 136 2.03 -9.74 8.04
CA ALA A 136 2.82 -10.64 7.22
C ALA A 136 4.18 -10.92 7.87
N GLY A 137 4.65 -12.15 7.67
CA GLY A 137 5.98 -12.56 8.08
C GLY A 137 6.48 -13.74 7.26
N ILE A 138 7.77 -14.02 7.41
CA ILE A 138 8.47 -15.09 6.69
C ILE A 138 9.02 -16.12 7.67
N PHE A 139 8.75 -17.39 7.42
CA PHE A 139 9.30 -18.50 8.20
C PHE A 139 10.78 -18.69 7.85
N VAL A 140 11.70 -18.35 8.75
CA VAL A 140 13.15 -18.62 8.59
C VAL A 140 13.54 -20.02 9.04
N ARG A 141 12.68 -20.67 9.82
CA ARG A 141 12.61 -22.12 10.08
C ARG A 141 11.14 -22.50 10.14
N ARG A 142 10.83 -23.80 10.15
CA ARG A 142 9.44 -24.28 10.19
C ARG A 142 8.61 -23.74 11.37
N GLU A 143 9.24 -23.38 12.48
CA GLU A 143 8.56 -22.84 13.67
C GLU A 143 9.04 -21.44 14.08
N THR A 144 9.82 -20.80 13.21
CA THR A 144 10.51 -19.55 13.53
C THR A 144 10.31 -18.55 12.41
N ILE A 145 9.88 -17.36 12.77
CA ILE A 145 9.40 -16.31 11.88
C ILE A 145 10.28 -15.09 12.05
N ILE A 146 10.49 -14.34 10.98
CA ILE A 146 10.88 -12.94 11.07
C ILE A 146 9.70 -12.07 10.66
N GLU A 147 9.39 -11.08 11.49
CA GLU A 147 8.30 -10.13 11.29
C GLU A 147 8.70 -8.73 11.79
N ALA A 148 8.02 -7.72 11.25
CA ALA A 148 8.04 -6.34 11.74
C ALA A 148 6.61 -5.99 12.15
N VAL A 149 6.39 -5.60 13.40
CA VAL A 149 5.04 -5.64 14.01
C VAL A 149 4.41 -4.26 14.20
N ASP A 150 5.15 -3.31 14.74
CA ASP A 150 4.69 -1.94 15.00
C ASP A 150 5.88 -1.00 15.29
N ARG A 151 5.57 0.27 15.57
CA ARG A 151 6.55 1.35 15.83
C ARG A 151 7.44 1.13 17.04
N ASP A 152 6.99 0.35 18.02
CA ASP A 152 7.70 0.15 19.28
C ASP A 152 8.64 -1.06 19.24
N HIS A 153 8.58 -1.83 18.15
CA HIS A 153 9.35 -3.05 17.99
C HIS A 153 10.15 -3.06 16.69
N ASN A 154 11.45 -3.31 16.82
CA ASN A 154 12.29 -3.62 15.66
C ASN A 154 11.89 -4.97 15.04
N ALA A 155 12.18 -5.14 13.75
CA ALA A 155 12.09 -6.43 13.08
C ALA A 155 12.88 -7.49 13.86
N HIS A 156 12.26 -8.62 14.15
CA HIS A 156 12.81 -9.61 15.09
C HIS A 156 12.45 -11.04 14.69
N GLU A 157 13.21 -11.99 15.25
CA GLU A 157 12.93 -13.41 15.12
C GLU A 157 12.02 -13.87 16.27
N VAL A 158 10.93 -14.56 15.95
CA VAL A 158 9.90 -14.99 16.91
C VAL A 158 9.48 -16.43 16.65
N SER A 159 9.02 -17.14 17.69
CA SER A 159 8.35 -18.42 17.48
C SER A 159 7.01 -18.22 16.79
N ARG A 160 6.59 -19.16 15.93
CA ARG A 160 5.24 -19.17 15.34
C ARG A 160 4.10 -19.03 16.37
N LYS A 161 4.36 -19.45 17.61
CA LYS A 161 3.44 -19.40 18.76
C LYS A 161 3.30 -18.01 19.40
N LYS A 162 4.20 -17.10 19.04
CA LYS A 162 4.31 -15.76 19.61
C LYS A 162 4.21 -14.66 18.55
N SER A 163 3.96 -15.03 17.30
CA SER A 163 3.70 -14.04 16.25
C SER A 163 2.44 -13.26 16.59
N VAL A 164 2.42 -11.99 16.19
CA VAL A 164 1.25 -11.11 16.39
C VAL A 164 0.11 -11.39 15.41
N ALA A 165 0.19 -12.43 14.58
CA ALA A 165 -0.89 -12.81 13.66
C ALA A 165 -2.24 -12.97 14.40
N CYS A 166 -3.30 -12.37 13.85
CA CYS A 166 -4.64 -12.37 14.42
C CYS A 166 -5.71 -12.58 13.32
N GLY A 167 -6.86 -13.15 13.66
CA GLY A 167 -7.98 -13.38 12.75
C GLY A 167 -7.77 -14.64 11.91
N ARG A 168 -7.98 -14.58 10.60
CA ARG A 168 -7.65 -15.71 9.72
C ARG A 168 -6.22 -15.55 9.23
N ALA A 169 -5.39 -16.59 9.33
CA ALA A 169 -4.04 -16.60 8.77
C ALA A 169 -3.92 -17.62 7.64
N HIS A 170 -3.28 -17.19 6.56
CA HIS A 170 -2.96 -17.98 5.38
C HIS A 170 -1.48 -18.29 5.38
N LEU A 171 -1.12 -19.56 5.56
CA LEU A 171 0.25 -20.03 5.37
C LEU A 171 0.43 -20.41 3.91
N GLN A 172 1.45 -19.86 3.27
CA GLN A 172 1.65 -19.93 1.83
C GLN A 172 3.07 -20.36 1.48
N SER A 173 3.17 -21.19 0.45
CA SER A 173 4.46 -21.47 -0.17
C SER A 173 4.68 -20.56 -1.36
N VAL A 174 5.91 -20.09 -1.53
CA VAL A 174 6.33 -19.33 -2.71
C VAL A 174 6.74 -20.31 -3.81
N ARG A 175 6.15 -20.15 -5.00
CA ARG A 175 6.35 -20.96 -6.21
C ARG A 175 7.74 -20.73 -6.80
N THR A 176 8.74 -21.27 -6.11
CA THR A 176 10.16 -21.18 -6.46
C THR A 176 10.92 -22.38 -5.89
N SER A 177 12.24 -22.46 -6.13
CA SER A 177 13.09 -23.50 -5.57
C SER A 177 13.41 -23.24 -4.09
N GLN A 178 13.77 -24.30 -3.34
CA GLN A 178 14.22 -24.13 -1.96
C GLN A 178 15.46 -23.22 -1.86
N ALA A 179 16.38 -23.30 -2.83
CA ALA A 179 17.56 -22.43 -2.86
C ALA A 179 17.19 -20.94 -2.91
N ASN A 180 16.13 -20.57 -3.63
CA ASN A 180 15.64 -19.18 -3.66
C ASN A 180 14.95 -18.80 -2.36
N ARG A 181 14.17 -19.72 -1.76
CA ARG A 181 13.62 -19.52 -0.42
C ARG A 181 14.71 -19.29 0.63
N ASP A 182 15.81 -20.05 0.57
CA ASP A 182 16.93 -19.90 1.49
C ASP A 182 17.66 -18.56 1.31
N LYS A 183 17.75 -18.05 0.08
CA LYS A 183 18.25 -16.68 -0.17
C LYS A 183 17.35 -15.63 0.47
N ALA A 184 16.03 -15.76 0.31
CA ALA A 184 15.08 -14.86 0.95
C ALA A 184 15.16 -14.93 2.49
N VAL A 185 15.29 -16.12 3.07
CA VAL A 185 15.52 -16.32 4.51
C VAL A 185 16.79 -15.63 5.00
N ARG A 186 17.91 -15.77 4.26
CA ARG A 186 19.16 -15.06 4.60
C ARG A 186 18.97 -13.55 4.52
N ARG A 187 18.23 -13.06 3.52
CA ARG A 187 17.95 -11.63 3.40
C ARG A 187 17.08 -11.13 4.55
N ALA A 188 16.02 -11.84 4.91
CA ALA A 188 15.16 -11.52 6.04
C ALA A 188 15.94 -11.42 7.37
N ARG A 189 16.88 -12.34 7.61
CA ARG A 189 17.76 -12.27 8.79
C ARG A 189 18.61 -11.01 8.85
N SER A 190 19.02 -10.46 7.71
CA SER A 190 19.77 -9.20 7.66
C SER A 190 18.94 -7.96 8.01
N TYR A 191 17.62 -8.12 8.17
CA TYR A 191 16.71 -7.04 8.56
C TYR A 191 16.43 -7.00 10.07
N ILE A 192 16.85 -8.00 10.84
CA ILE A 192 16.68 -8.02 12.30
C ILE A 192 17.33 -6.77 12.90
N GLY A 193 16.59 -6.08 13.78
CA GLY A 193 17.03 -4.85 14.45
C GLY A 193 16.68 -3.55 13.72
N ARG A 194 16.07 -3.62 12.52
CA ARG A 194 15.56 -2.42 11.84
C ARG A 194 14.23 -1.97 12.42
N GLY A 195 14.02 -0.66 12.49
CA GLY A 195 12.76 -0.06 12.94
C GLY A 195 11.59 -0.32 11.98
N TYR A 196 10.40 0.14 12.37
CA TYR A 196 9.17 -0.07 11.62
C TYR A 196 8.84 1.11 10.71
N ASN A 197 8.74 0.83 9.41
CA ASN A 197 8.37 1.85 8.43
C ASN A 197 6.89 2.18 8.55
N THR A 198 6.57 3.43 8.87
CA THR A 198 5.18 3.86 8.99
C THR A 198 4.56 4.27 7.67
N ASP A 199 5.33 4.38 6.59
CA ASP A 199 4.82 4.81 5.29
C ASP A 199 4.32 3.61 4.48
N VAL A 200 3.09 3.72 3.98
CA VAL A 200 2.40 2.64 3.25
C VAL A 200 2.25 2.94 1.75
N ILE A 201 2.54 4.17 1.32
CA ILE A 201 2.45 4.59 -0.08
C ILE A 201 3.82 4.94 -0.65
N HIS A 202 4.67 5.65 0.07
CA HIS A 202 5.93 6.15 -0.51
C HIS A 202 7.07 5.12 -0.47
N THR A 203 7.43 4.63 0.70
CA THR A 203 8.70 3.90 0.90
C THR A 203 8.55 2.39 1.01
N ASN A 204 7.41 1.78 0.64
CA ASN A 204 7.19 0.33 0.85
C ASN A 204 7.66 -0.60 -0.30
N ARG A 205 8.40 -0.07 -1.28
CA ARG A 205 9.02 -0.83 -2.38
C ARG A 205 10.54 -0.77 -2.42
N ASN A 206 11.16 -1.00 -1.27
CA ASN A 206 12.62 -1.04 -1.15
C ASN A 206 13.07 -1.81 0.10
N ASP A 207 14.38 -1.87 0.35
CA ASP A 207 14.96 -2.57 1.50
C ASP A 207 16.02 -1.76 2.29
N TRP A 208 15.88 -0.44 2.31
CA TRP A 208 16.75 0.51 3.01
C TRP A 208 15.98 1.15 4.16
N GLY A 209 16.68 1.49 5.25
CA GLY A 209 16.05 2.02 6.45
C GLY A 209 15.13 1.00 7.15
N GLU A 210 14.03 1.52 7.67
CA GLU A 210 12.97 0.81 8.39
C GLU A 210 12.09 -0.03 7.44
N LEU A 211 11.37 -1.02 7.98
CA LEU A 211 10.52 -1.92 7.18
C LEU A 211 9.18 -2.18 7.88
N ASN A 212 8.07 -2.10 7.14
CA ASN A 212 6.78 -2.61 7.62
C ASN A 212 6.65 -4.12 7.37
N CYS A 213 5.60 -4.75 7.92
CA CYS A 213 5.40 -6.20 7.88
C CYS A 213 5.49 -6.79 6.46
N SER A 214 4.73 -6.25 5.52
CA SER A 214 4.67 -6.73 4.14
C SER A 214 5.89 -6.32 3.32
N GLN A 215 6.43 -5.12 3.54
CA GLN A 215 7.67 -4.66 2.94
C GLN A 215 8.83 -5.59 3.31
N LEU A 216 8.94 -6.02 4.58
CA LEU A 216 9.98 -6.95 5.04
C LEU A 216 9.94 -8.26 4.22
N VAL A 217 8.76 -8.86 4.08
CA VAL A 217 8.59 -10.12 3.34
C VAL A 217 8.87 -9.94 1.85
N TRP A 218 8.30 -8.91 1.24
CA TRP A 218 8.54 -8.59 -0.16
C TRP A 218 10.03 -8.30 -0.43
N ALA A 219 10.67 -7.47 0.41
CA ALA A 219 12.07 -7.10 0.29
C ALA A 219 12.99 -8.31 0.48
N ALA A 220 12.65 -9.25 1.35
CA ALA A 220 13.41 -10.48 1.53
C ALA A 220 13.48 -11.29 0.22
N TYR A 221 12.35 -11.42 -0.47
CA TYR A 221 12.28 -12.13 -1.75
C TYR A 221 12.85 -11.34 -2.92
N MET A 222 12.54 -10.05 -3.01
CA MET A 222 13.01 -9.19 -4.09
C MET A 222 14.54 -9.08 -4.08
N TYR A 223 15.13 -8.72 -2.93
CA TYR A 223 16.56 -8.49 -2.83
C TYR A 223 17.38 -9.73 -2.48
N GLY A 224 16.74 -10.78 -1.93
CA GLY A 224 17.40 -12.07 -1.71
C GLY A 224 17.42 -12.94 -2.96
N ALA A 225 16.32 -12.99 -3.70
CA ALA A 225 16.09 -13.99 -4.75
C ALA A 225 15.66 -13.40 -6.11
N ALA A 226 15.56 -12.08 -6.26
CA ALA A 226 15.03 -11.42 -7.45
C ALA A 226 13.59 -11.87 -7.81
N ILE A 227 12.76 -12.09 -6.78
CA ILE A 227 11.36 -12.48 -6.93
C ILE A 227 10.49 -11.37 -6.37
N ASP A 228 9.78 -10.67 -7.25
CA ASP A 228 8.76 -9.70 -6.85
C ASP A 228 7.48 -10.44 -6.43
N LEU A 229 7.20 -10.48 -5.13
CA LEU A 229 5.99 -11.12 -4.59
C LEU A 229 4.72 -10.29 -4.81
N ALA A 230 4.81 -9.03 -5.22
CA ALA A 230 3.66 -8.15 -5.44
C ALA A 230 3.70 -7.49 -6.83
N PRO A 231 3.92 -8.24 -7.93
CA PRO A 231 4.34 -7.68 -9.22
C PRO A 231 3.26 -6.86 -9.96
N LYS A 232 2.02 -6.84 -9.45
CA LYS A 232 0.89 -6.11 -10.03
C LYS A 232 0.55 -4.82 -9.31
N ASP A 233 1.13 -4.62 -8.14
CA ASP A 233 0.76 -3.53 -7.25
C ASP A 233 1.93 -2.56 -7.18
N ASN A 234 1.73 -1.24 -7.18
CA ASN A 234 2.83 -0.30 -6.95
C ASN A 234 3.18 -0.16 -5.46
N PHE A 235 2.27 -0.54 -4.56
CA PHE A 235 2.47 -0.56 -3.11
C PHE A 235 2.36 -2.00 -2.61
N VAL A 236 3.19 -2.37 -1.64
CA VAL A 236 3.18 -3.70 -1.04
C VAL A 236 2.30 -3.66 0.21
N PHE A 237 1.16 -4.34 0.17
CA PHE A 237 0.35 -4.66 1.34
C PHE A 237 0.48 -6.16 1.67
N PRO A 238 0.16 -6.61 2.90
CA PRO A 238 0.18 -8.05 3.25
C PRO A 238 -0.58 -8.90 2.22
N TYR A 239 -1.72 -8.41 1.77
CA TYR A 239 -2.55 -9.09 0.79
C TYR A 239 -2.03 -9.04 -0.65
N SER A 240 -1.15 -8.09 -0.99
CA SER A 240 -0.41 -8.13 -2.27
C SER A 240 0.43 -9.41 -2.37
N ILE A 241 0.97 -9.88 -1.23
CA ILE A 241 1.70 -11.15 -1.13
C ILE A 241 0.71 -12.33 -1.15
N ARG A 242 -0.40 -12.23 -0.40
CA ARG A 242 -1.43 -13.27 -0.34
C ARG A 242 -1.98 -13.63 -1.71
N ASP A 243 -2.33 -12.62 -2.49
CA ASP A 243 -3.01 -12.75 -3.78
C ASP A 243 -2.04 -12.86 -4.97
N SER A 244 -0.74 -12.92 -4.70
CA SER A 244 0.28 -13.09 -5.72
C SER A 244 0.09 -14.42 -6.45
N TYR A 245 0.24 -14.42 -7.77
CA TYR A 245 0.27 -15.68 -8.53
C TYR A 245 1.51 -16.53 -8.23
N LEU A 246 2.47 -15.98 -7.48
CA LEU A 246 3.68 -16.65 -7.03
C LEU A 246 3.51 -17.31 -5.67
N THR A 247 2.40 -17.09 -4.96
CA THR A 247 2.12 -17.75 -3.69
C THR A 247 1.00 -18.78 -3.85
N THR A 248 1.01 -19.80 -3.01
CA THR A 248 -0.06 -20.79 -2.93
C THR A 248 -0.35 -21.07 -1.47
N THR A 249 -1.56 -20.71 -1.03
CA THR A 249 -2.05 -21.02 0.30
C THR A 249 -2.25 -22.53 0.43
N TYR A 250 -1.50 -23.14 1.34
CA TYR A 250 -1.65 -24.57 1.65
C TYR A 250 -2.37 -24.81 2.98
N ARG A 251 -2.56 -23.76 3.79
CA ARG A 251 -3.31 -23.84 5.05
C ARG A 251 -3.92 -22.49 5.39
N THR A 252 -5.17 -22.52 5.85
CA THR A 252 -5.86 -21.38 6.47
C THR A 252 -6.25 -21.79 7.89
N ILE A 253 -5.93 -20.96 8.87
CA ILE A 253 -6.22 -21.19 10.30
C ILE A 253 -6.80 -19.94 10.92
N ASN A 254 -7.54 -20.09 12.02
CA ASN A 254 -7.95 -18.97 12.85
C ASN A 254 -6.89 -18.79 13.96
N VAL A 255 -6.34 -17.58 14.05
CA VAL A 255 -5.31 -17.14 14.99
C VAL A 255 -5.77 -16.01 15.89
#